data_AF-A0A913XIX1-F1
#
_entry.id   AF-A0A913XIX1-F1
#
_cell.length_a   1.000
_cell.length_b   1.000
_cell.length_c   1.000
_cell.angle_alpha   90.00
_cell.angle_beta   90.00
_cell.angle_gamma   90.00
#
_symmetry.space_group_name_H-M   'P 1'
#
loop_
_entity.id
_entity.type
_entity.pdbx_description
1 polymer ?
#
loop_
_entity_poly.entity_id
_entity_poly.type
_entity_poly.pdbx_seq_one_letter_code
_entity_poly.pdbx_strand_id
1 'polypeptide(L)'
;MLDGAATDVIEGLSLGYRADYIDIYTCCWGPKDDGKRFGKPGFFASRSLEIGAKKGRGGKGNIFVWATGNGGLTDDDCNCDGYTTSIYTVSIGAISDHGLSTYYTETCASTIAVTFSGASHREADENKIVS
;
A
#
# COMPACT_ATOMS: atom_id res chain seq x y z
N MET A 1 -11.34 4.93 -9.45
CA MET A 1 -10.50 5.78 -8.58
C MET A 1 -9.26 6.20 -9.37
N LEU A 2 -9.47 6.93 -10.48
CA LEU A 2 -8.41 7.47 -11.35
C LEU A 2 -8.77 8.89 -11.85
N ASP A 3 -9.99 9.36 -11.56
CA ASP A 3 -10.47 10.72 -11.80
C ASP A 3 -11.52 11.06 -10.72
N GLY A 4 -11.52 12.31 -10.24
CA GLY A 4 -12.39 12.81 -9.16
C GLY A 4 -11.85 12.65 -7.72
N ALA A 5 -12.56 13.27 -6.77
CA ALA A 5 -12.18 13.24 -5.35
C ALA A 5 -12.34 11.83 -4.75
N ALA A 6 -11.26 11.29 -4.19
CA ALA A 6 -11.31 10.10 -3.34
C ALA A 6 -12.08 10.43 -2.06
N THR A 7 -13.24 9.83 -1.90
CA THR A 7 -14.07 9.95 -0.69
C THR A 7 -14.11 8.60 0.02
N ASP A 8 -14.29 8.60 1.34
CA ASP A 8 -14.41 7.37 2.15
C ASP A 8 -15.45 6.38 1.58
N VAL A 9 -16.57 6.90 1.05
CA VAL A 9 -17.59 6.07 0.40
C VAL A 9 -17.05 5.37 -0.84
N ILE A 10 -16.31 6.08 -1.70
CA ILE A 10 -15.70 5.49 -2.91
C ILE A 10 -14.63 4.46 -2.54
N GLU A 11 -13.82 4.75 -1.52
CA GLU A 11 -12.81 3.82 -1.00
C GLU A 11 -13.47 2.54 -0.47
N GLY A 12 -14.49 2.67 0.39
CA GLY A 12 -15.26 1.54 0.91
C GLY A 12 -15.95 0.71 -0.18
N LEU A 13 -16.63 1.36 -1.12
CA LEU A 13 -17.27 0.66 -2.24
C LEU A 13 -16.25 -0.09 -3.11
N SER A 14 -15.06 0.48 -3.32
CA SER A 14 -13.99 -0.17 -4.09
C SER A 14 -13.46 -1.41 -3.39
N LEU A 15 -13.21 -1.31 -2.08
CA LEU A 15 -12.70 -2.41 -1.25
C LEU A 15 -13.74 -3.52 -1.01
N GLY A 16 -15.03 -3.18 -1.02
CA GLY A 16 -16.12 -4.14 -0.90
C GLY A 16 -16.62 -4.72 -2.23
N TYR A 17 -16.10 -4.25 -3.37
CA TYR A 17 -16.65 -4.60 -4.68
C TYR A 17 -16.49 -6.10 -4.97
N ARG A 18 -17.61 -6.82 -5.11
CA ARG A 18 -17.67 -8.26 -5.39
C ARG A 18 -16.72 -9.11 -4.52
N ALA A 19 -16.75 -8.88 -3.20
CA ALA A 19 -15.96 -9.63 -2.21
C ALA A 19 -16.14 -11.16 -2.25
N ASP A 20 -17.26 -11.67 -2.79
CA ASP A 20 -17.50 -13.11 -2.96
C ASP A 20 -16.86 -13.70 -4.22
N TYR A 21 -16.47 -12.87 -5.17
CA TYR A 21 -15.85 -13.27 -6.44
C TYR A 21 -14.36 -12.94 -6.50
N ILE A 22 -13.96 -11.77 -5.98
CA ILE A 22 -12.58 -11.32 -6.02
C ILE A 22 -11.82 -11.93 -4.85
N ASP A 23 -10.74 -12.65 -5.16
CA ASP A 23 -9.90 -13.22 -4.10
C ASP A 23 -8.94 -12.19 -3.51
N ILE A 24 -8.28 -11.40 -4.37
CA ILE A 24 -7.17 -10.53 -4.01
C ILE A 24 -7.43 -9.14 -4.55
N TYR A 25 -7.27 -8.14 -3.68
CA TYR A 25 -7.26 -6.72 -4.02
C TYR A 25 -5.83 -6.22 -3.87
N THR A 26 -5.32 -5.51 -4.87
CA THR A 26 -4.02 -4.85 -4.80
C THR A 26 -4.24 -3.34 -4.81
N CYS A 27 -3.68 -2.62 -3.85
CA CYS A 27 -3.90 -1.20 -3.65
C CYS A 27 -2.57 -0.48 -3.38
N CYS A 28 -2.43 0.74 -3.90
CA CYS A 28 -1.22 1.55 -3.82
C CYS A 28 -1.58 3.04 -3.64
N TRP A 29 -2.58 3.30 -2.80
CA TRP A 29 -3.09 4.62 -2.49
C TRP A 29 -3.24 4.75 -0.98
N GLY A 30 -3.25 5.98 -0.48
CA GLY A 30 -3.26 6.28 0.94
C GLY A 30 -3.20 7.79 1.19
N PRO A 31 -2.85 8.22 2.41
CA PRO A 31 -2.42 9.58 2.69
C PRO A 31 -1.28 9.97 1.76
N LYS A 32 -1.05 11.28 1.61
CA LYS A 32 0.06 11.74 0.78
C LYS A 32 1.38 11.53 1.51
N ASP A 33 2.29 10.82 0.83
CA ASP A 33 3.66 10.53 1.26
C ASP A 33 4.53 11.81 1.24
N ASP A 34 4.47 12.62 2.29
CA ASP A 34 5.25 13.85 2.42
C ASP A 34 5.93 14.04 3.78
N GLY A 35 5.98 12.98 4.59
CA GLY A 35 6.61 12.95 5.91
C GLY A 35 5.88 13.80 6.96
N LYS A 36 4.65 14.25 6.67
CA LYS A 36 3.93 15.24 7.49
C LYS A 36 2.48 14.89 7.76
N ARG A 37 1.93 13.86 7.10
CA ARG A 37 0.52 13.50 7.24
C ARG A 37 0.35 12.18 7.97
N PHE A 38 -0.55 12.20 8.93
CA PHE A 38 -1.18 11.00 9.46
C PHE A 38 -2.54 10.86 8.80
N GLY A 39 -2.83 9.69 8.25
CA GLY A 39 -4.14 9.40 7.70
C GLY A 39 -4.47 7.93 7.84
N LYS A 40 -5.75 7.62 7.75
CA LYS A 40 -6.26 6.25 7.89
C LYS A 40 -7.54 6.09 7.10
N PRO A 41 -7.95 4.85 6.80
CA PRO A 41 -9.25 4.61 6.21
C PRO A 41 -10.37 5.26 7.02
N GLY A 42 -11.31 5.87 6.31
CA GLY A 42 -12.55 6.36 6.92
C GLY A 42 -13.45 5.21 7.39
N PHE A 43 -14.66 5.53 7.81
CA PHE A 43 -15.57 4.54 8.38
C PHE A 43 -15.95 3.46 7.37
N PHE A 44 -16.30 3.86 6.14
CA PHE A 44 -16.75 2.92 5.11
C PHE A 44 -15.59 2.07 4.58
N ALA A 45 -14.42 2.68 4.37
CA ALA A 45 -13.21 1.96 3.97
C ALA A 45 -12.77 0.95 5.05
N SER A 46 -12.70 1.37 6.31
CA SER A 46 -12.35 0.51 7.44
C SER A 46 -13.32 -0.68 7.57
N ARG A 47 -14.62 -0.41 7.43
CA ARG A 47 -15.63 -1.46 7.53
C ARG A 47 -15.56 -2.45 6.36
N SER A 48 -15.21 -1.98 5.17
CA SER A 48 -15.07 -2.83 3.99
C SER A 48 -13.87 -3.76 4.09
N LEU A 49 -12.73 -3.26 4.59
CA LEU A 49 -11.56 -4.10 4.92
C LEU A 49 -11.92 -5.20 5.92
N GLU A 50 -12.58 -4.84 7.02
CA GLU A 50 -12.98 -5.81 8.04
C GLU A 50 -13.96 -6.87 7.48
N ILE A 51 -15.01 -6.43 6.77
CA ILE A 51 -16.00 -7.36 6.21
C ILE A 51 -15.34 -8.27 5.17
N GLY A 52 -14.52 -7.72 4.28
CA GLY A 52 -13.82 -8.50 3.26
C GLY A 52 -12.90 -9.55 3.89
N ALA A 53 -12.08 -9.15 4.85
CA ALA A 53 -11.15 -10.04 5.55
C ALA A 53 -11.86 -11.13 6.39
N LYS A 54 -13.08 -10.86 6.88
CA LYS A 54 -13.83 -11.84 7.71
C LYS A 54 -14.81 -12.70 6.92
N LYS A 55 -15.37 -12.19 5.82
CA LYS A 55 -16.54 -12.81 5.15
C LYS A 55 -16.33 -13.08 3.68
N GLY A 56 -15.39 -12.39 3.02
CA GLY A 56 -15.14 -12.58 1.59
C GLY A 56 -14.64 -13.98 1.25
N ARG A 57 -14.64 -14.29 -0.05
CA ARG A 57 -14.22 -15.61 -0.58
C ARG A 57 -14.93 -16.78 0.10
N GLY A 58 -16.24 -16.63 0.31
CA GLY A 58 -17.06 -17.63 1.01
C GLY A 58 -16.64 -17.86 2.46
N GLY A 59 -16.24 -16.80 3.18
CA GLY A 59 -15.82 -16.87 4.59
C GLY A 59 -14.34 -17.15 4.82
N LYS A 60 -13.52 -17.27 3.78
CA LYS A 60 -12.05 -17.45 3.91
C LYS A 60 -11.30 -16.13 4.15
N GLY A 61 -11.94 -15.00 3.84
CA GLY A 61 -11.36 -13.67 3.92
C GLY A 61 -10.64 -13.24 2.64
N ASN A 62 -11.05 -12.11 2.08
CA ASN A 62 -10.33 -11.45 0.98
C ASN A 62 -8.90 -11.11 1.42
N ILE A 63 -7.97 -11.11 0.46
CA ILE A 63 -6.58 -10.71 0.69
C ILE A 63 -6.41 -9.30 0.15
N PHE A 64 -6.05 -8.36 1.00
CA PHE A 64 -5.76 -6.98 0.61
C PHE A 64 -4.25 -6.77 0.64
N VAL A 65 -3.62 -6.61 -0.52
CA VAL A 65 -2.19 -6.31 -0.65
C VAL A 65 -2.02 -4.81 -0.80
N TRP A 66 -1.15 -4.20 0.00
CA TRP A 66 -0.94 -2.76 0.03
C TRP A 66 0.51 -2.38 -0.17
N ALA A 67 0.79 -1.39 -1.01
CA ALA A 67 2.13 -0.80 -1.10
C ALA A 67 2.43 0.02 0.16
N THR A 68 3.66 -0.03 0.67
CA THR A 68 4.05 0.69 1.90
C THR A 68 4.16 2.20 1.74
N GLY A 69 4.26 2.72 0.52
CA GLY A 69 4.40 4.16 0.24
C GLY A 69 5.72 4.51 -0.45
N ASN A 70 5.82 5.74 -0.94
CA ASN A 70 6.93 6.29 -1.73
C ASN A 70 7.60 7.53 -1.10
N GLY A 71 7.38 7.77 0.19
CA GLY A 71 7.86 8.93 0.95
C GLY A 71 9.29 8.86 1.47
N GLY A 72 10.11 7.91 1.01
CA GLY A 72 11.49 7.73 1.52
C GLY A 72 12.38 8.98 1.39
N LEU A 73 12.22 9.77 0.32
CA LEU A 73 12.97 11.04 0.14
C LEU A 73 12.45 12.20 1.00
N THR A 74 11.31 12.02 1.65
CA THR A 74 10.68 13.02 2.53
C THR A 74 10.73 12.63 3.99
N ASP A 75 11.53 11.62 4.35
CA ASP A 75 11.59 11.02 5.69
C ASP A 75 10.22 10.56 6.21
N ASP A 76 9.39 9.99 5.34
CA ASP A 76 8.09 9.46 5.74
C ASP A 76 8.21 8.07 6.40
N ASP A 77 7.28 7.79 7.30
CA ASP A 77 7.19 6.52 8.04
C ASP A 77 5.82 5.91 7.73
N CYS A 78 5.82 4.74 7.10
CA CYS A 78 4.59 4.08 6.70
C CYS A 78 3.70 3.65 7.88
N ASN A 79 4.13 3.76 9.14
CA ASN A 79 3.23 3.69 10.29
C ASN A 79 2.22 4.84 10.36
N CYS A 80 2.46 5.94 9.64
CA CYS A 80 1.57 7.10 9.54
C CYS A 80 0.42 6.86 8.54
N ASP A 81 0.49 5.77 7.76
CA ASP A 81 -0.58 5.30 6.89
C ASP A 81 -1.41 4.19 7.57
N GLY A 82 -2.66 4.51 7.90
CA GLY A 82 -3.63 3.60 8.47
C GLY A 82 -4.05 2.45 7.55
N TYR A 83 -3.81 2.57 6.25
CA TYR A 83 -4.04 1.47 5.30
C TYR A 83 -2.96 0.40 5.45
N THR A 84 -1.68 0.78 5.42
CA THR A 84 -0.54 -0.14 5.52
C THR A 84 -0.39 -0.75 6.92
N THR A 85 -0.81 -0.03 7.97
CA THR A 85 -0.80 -0.50 9.36
C THR A 85 -2.04 -1.31 9.75
N SER A 86 -3.03 -1.43 8.87
CA SER A 86 -4.23 -2.22 9.14
C SER A 86 -3.90 -3.71 9.20
N ILE A 87 -4.36 -4.37 10.26
CA ILE A 87 -4.25 -5.84 10.42
C ILE A 87 -4.96 -6.65 9.33
N TYR A 88 -5.81 -6.00 8.53
CA TYR A 88 -6.53 -6.61 7.41
C TYR A 88 -5.75 -6.52 6.09
N THR A 89 -4.57 -5.90 6.08
CA THR A 89 -3.74 -5.72 4.88
C THR A 89 -2.42 -6.47 4.98
N VAL A 90 -1.91 -6.86 3.81
CA VAL A 90 -0.57 -7.41 3.62
C VAL A 90 0.26 -6.31 2.96
N SER A 91 1.03 -5.60 3.78
CA SER A 91 1.90 -4.50 3.36
C SER A 91 3.19 -5.02 2.72
N ILE A 92 3.47 -4.54 1.51
CA ILE A 92 4.59 -4.96 0.67
C ILE A 92 5.43 -3.74 0.31
N GLY A 93 6.70 -3.77 0.73
CA GLY A 93 7.71 -2.79 0.33
C GLY A 93 8.39 -3.14 -0.99
N ALA A 94 9.30 -2.27 -1.41
CA ALA A 94 10.05 -2.40 -2.66
C ALA A 94 11.55 -2.58 -2.41
N ILE A 95 12.17 -3.44 -3.21
CA ILE A 95 13.63 -3.59 -3.34
C ILE A 95 14.06 -3.43 -4.80
N SER A 96 15.28 -2.96 -5.03
CA SER A 96 15.91 -2.89 -6.35
C SER A 96 16.32 -4.28 -6.85
N ASP A 97 16.64 -4.37 -8.13
CA ASP A 97 17.23 -5.55 -8.77
C ASP A 97 18.58 -5.98 -8.15
N HIS A 98 19.25 -5.09 -7.43
CA HIS A 98 20.44 -5.38 -6.62
C HIS A 98 20.12 -5.91 -5.21
N GLY A 99 18.85 -6.08 -4.84
CA GLY A 99 18.44 -6.55 -3.51
C GLY A 99 18.59 -5.50 -2.41
N LEU A 100 18.65 -4.23 -2.78
CA LEU A 100 18.76 -3.09 -1.86
C LEU A 100 17.41 -2.36 -1.76
N SER A 101 17.20 -1.53 -0.73
CA SER A 101 15.97 -0.73 -0.64
C SER A 101 15.88 0.25 -1.81
N THR A 102 14.69 0.59 -2.29
CA THR A 102 14.56 1.64 -3.31
C THR A 102 14.66 3.03 -2.66
N TYR A 103 15.04 4.06 -3.43
CA TYR A 103 15.19 5.43 -2.91
C TYR A 103 13.91 6.02 -2.29
N TYR A 104 12.74 5.52 -2.71
CA TYR A 104 11.44 5.99 -2.23
C TYR A 104 10.88 5.13 -1.08
N THR A 105 11.55 4.03 -0.71
CA THR A 105 11.05 3.09 0.30
C THR A 105 10.80 3.79 1.63
N GLU A 106 9.57 3.69 2.15
CA GLU A 106 9.26 3.96 3.54
C GLU A 106 9.52 2.72 4.39
N THR A 107 10.12 2.89 5.57
CA THR A 107 10.41 1.80 6.50
C THR A 107 9.52 1.87 7.73
N CYS A 108 8.77 0.81 8.01
CA CYS A 108 7.93 0.74 9.20
C CYS A 108 7.75 -0.70 9.69
N ALA A 109 7.39 -0.84 10.97
CA ALA A 109 7.17 -2.12 11.63
C ALA A 109 5.97 -2.90 11.07
N SER A 110 5.04 -2.24 10.38
CA SER A 110 3.90 -2.89 9.76
C SER A 110 4.23 -3.62 8.46
N THR A 111 5.40 -3.38 7.84
CA THR A 111 5.79 -4.02 6.57
C THR A 111 6.01 -5.53 6.74
N ILE A 112 5.32 -6.36 5.96
CA ILE A 112 5.39 -7.83 6.08
C ILE A 112 6.48 -8.42 5.18
N ALA A 113 6.59 -7.93 3.94
CA ALA A 113 7.55 -8.45 2.97
C ALA A 113 7.95 -7.37 1.96
N VAL A 114 8.90 -7.70 1.09
CA VAL A 114 9.34 -6.83 -0.01
C VAL A 114 9.34 -7.60 -1.32
N THR A 115 9.14 -6.90 -2.44
CA THR A 115 9.28 -7.45 -3.80
C THR A 115 10.11 -6.52 -4.69
N PHE A 116 10.58 -7.05 -5.82
CA PHE A 116 11.33 -6.26 -6.79
C PHE A 116 10.49 -5.13 -7.38
N SER A 117 11.11 -3.96 -7.50
CA SER A 117 10.64 -2.81 -8.26
C SER A 117 11.73 -2.36 -9.24
N GLY A 118 11.34 -1.60 -10.26
CA GLY A 118 12.27 -1.05 -11.26
C GLY A 118 13.08 0.15 -10.79
N ALA A 119 13.11 0.44 -9.48
CA ALA A 119 13.82 1.58 -8.93
C ALA A 119 15.13 1.17 -8.26
N SER A 120 16.10 2.07 -8.34
CA SER A 120 17.42 1.94 -7.72
C SER A 120 17.41 2.29 -6.23
N HIS A 121 18.39 1.79 -5.49
CA HIS A 121 18.73 2.30 -4.16
C HIS A 121 19.39 3.68 -4.27
N ARG A 122 20.28 3.83 -5.24
CA ARG A 122 20.94 5.09 -5.59
C ARG A 122 20.99 5.24 -7.11
N GLU A 123 20.10 6.08 -7.63
CA GLU A 123 19.91 6.23 -9.08
C GLU A 123 21.19 6.66 -9.81
N ALA A 124 22.00 7.52 -9.16
CA ALA A 124 23.26 8.01 -9.71
C ALA A 124 24.38 6.94 -9.81
N ASP A 125 24.27 5.86 -9.03
CA ASP A 125 25.32 4.84 -8.93
C ASP A 125 24.98 3.56 -9.72
N GLU A 126 23.72 3.14 -9.69
CA GLU A 126 23.28 1.82 -10.17
C GLU A 126 22.90 1.83 -11.66
N ASN A 127 22.29 2.91 -12.16
CA ASN A 127 21.79 3.00 -13.54
C ASN A 127 22.65 3.91 -14.42
N LYS A 128 23.98 3.78 -14.35
CA LYS A 128 24.86 4.50 -15.28
C LYS A 128 24.62 4.01 -16.70
N ILE A 129 24.09 4.89 -17.55
CA ILE A 129 24.02 4.65 -19.00
C ILE A 129 25.47 4.55 -19.50
N VAL A 130 25.89 3.35 -19.88
CA VAL A 130 27.14 3.16 -20.61
C VAL A 130 26.89 3.59 -22.04
N SER A 131 27.38 4.78 -22.40
CA SER A 131 27.39 5.32 -23.78
C SER A 131 28.54 4.78 -24.59
#